data_AF-A0A350BT43-F1
#
_entry.id   AF-A0A350BT43-F1
#
_cell.length_a   1.000
_cell.length_b   1.000
_cell.length_c   1.000
_cell.angle_alpha   90.00
_cell.angle_beta   90.00
_cell.angle_gamma   90.00
#
_symmetry.space_group_name_H-M   'P 1'
#
loop_
_entity.id
_entity.type
_entity.pdbx_description
1 polymer ?
#
loop_
_entity_poly.entity_id
_entity_poly.type
_entity_poly.pdbx_seq_one_letter_code
_entity_poly.pdbx_strand_id
1 'polypeptide(L)'
;MSTSESHDEISLIKACSNGDSKAFRKIYEIHSGTMYSICLRYMNNEDEAKDALQEGFIKVFKNISKFKFTGSFEGWMKRIFVNSSIELIRKRKMHLDVSELNSNELPLTAKIETGSMDAEKMMTLVQQLPEGYRTVFNLFIVDGYSHKEISDYLEISESTSKTQLFKARKQLQEWLKDWF
;
A
#
# COMPACT_ATOMS: atom_id res chain seq x y z
N MET A 1 9.45 -21.71 7.53
CA MET A 1 8.00 -21.95 7.41
C MET A 1 7.80 -23.45 7.32
N SER A 2 7.16 -24.02 8.33
CA SER A 2 7.00 -25.47 8.49
C SER A 2 5.77 -25.95 7.73
N THR A 3 5.81 -27.17 7.19
CA THR A 3 4.76 -27.78 6.35
C THR A 3 3.35 -27.83 6.96
N SER A 4 3.21 -27.66 8.28
CA SER A 4 1.92 -27.60 8.97
C SER A 4 1.20 -26.25 8.80
N GLU A 5 1.93 -25.13 8.78
CA GLU A 5 1.34 -23.78 8.64
C GLU A 5 0.74 -23.58 7.24
N SER A 6 1.39 -24.12 6.20
CA SER A 6 0.87 -24.05 4.83
C SER A 6 -0.41 -24.84 4.61
N HIS A 7 -0.61 -25.94 5.35
CA HIS A 7 -1.82 -26.76 5.24
C HIS A 7 -3.03 -26.05 5.87
N ASP A 8 -2.80 -25.29 6.95
CA ASP A 8 -3.81 -24.49 7.62
C ASP A 8 -4.25 -23.29 6.75
N GLU A 9 -3.30 -22.57 6.13
CA GLU A 9 -3.60 -21.43 5.24
C GLU A 9 -4.47 -21.85 4.04
N ILE A 10 -4.11 -22.95 3.36
CA ILE A 10 -4.88 -23.45 2.20
C ILE A 10 -6.30 -23.83 2.62
N SER A 11 -6.46 -24.45 3.78
CA SER A 11 -7.76 -24.88 4.29
C SER A 11 -8.64 -23.67 4.64
N LEU A 12 -8.07 -22.64 5.26
CA LEU A 12 -8.73 -21.36 5.54
C LEU A 12 -9.19 -20.67 4.24
N ILE A 13 -8.34 -20.60 3.23
CA ILE A 13 -8.67 -19.98 1.94
C ILE A 13 -9.84 -20.73 1.26
N LYS A 14 -9.80 -22.07 1.26
CA LYS A 14 -10.88 -22.89 0.68
C LYS A 14 -12.19 -22.74 1.44
N ALA A 15 -12.16 -22.77 2.77
CA ALA A 15 -13.35 -22.58 3.60
C ALA A 15 -13.96 -21.18 3.38
N CYS A 16 -13.13 -20.14 3.36
CA CYS A 16 -13.57 -18.78 3.07
C CYS A 16 -14.15 -18.65 1.64
N SER A 17 -13.57 -19.35 0.65
CA SER A 17 -14.10 -19.39 -0.72
C SER A 17 -15.49 -20.02 -0.80
N ASN A 18 -15.83 -20.89 0.14
CA ASN A 18 -17.15 -21.51 0.28
C ASN A 18 -18.11 -20.68 1.16
N GLY A 19 -17.73 -19.46 1.55
CA GLY A 19 -18.57 -18.56 2.35
C GLY A 19 -18.45 -18.72 3.86
N ASP A 20 -17.45 -19.44 4.36
CA ASP A 20 -17.22 -19.56 5.81
C ASP A 20 -16.73 -18.22 6.40
N SER A 21 -17.59 -17.58 7.20
CA SER A 21 -17.31 -16.31 7.85
C SER A 21 -16.25 -16.41 8.96
N LYS A 22 -16.08 -17.57 9.61
CA LYS A 22 -15.03 -17.79 10.60
C LYS A 22 -13.67 -17.87 9.91
N ALA A 23 -13.60 -18.52 8.75
CA ALA A 23 -12.38 -18.56 7.94
C ALA A 23 -11.99 -17.15 7.47
N PHE A 24 -12.96 -16.34 7.01
CA PHE A 24 -12.70 -14.95 6.65
C PHE A 24 -12.19 -14.12 7.83
N ARG A 25 -12.81 -14.26 9.01
CA ARG A 25 -12.35 -13.59 10.23
C ARG A 25 -10.91 -13.95 10.57
N LYS A 26 -10.53 -15.23 10.44
CA LYS A 26 -9.16 -15.67 10.72
C LYS A 26 -8.16 -15.07 9.74
N ILE A 27 -8.50 -15.02 8.45
CA ILE A 27 -7.70 -14.34 7.41
C ILE A 27 -7.52 -12.85 7.76
N TYR A 28 -8.59 -12.18 8.18
CA TYR A 28 -8.54 -10.79 8.61
C TYR A 28 -7.61 -10.60 9.82
N GLU A 29 -7.76 -11.42 10.86
CA GLU A 29 -6.92 -11.34 12.08
C GLU A 29 -5.43 -11.54 11.76
N ILE A 30 -5.09 -12.44 10.82
CA ILE A 30 -3.71 -12.72 10.42
C ILE A 30 -3.11 -11.56 9.60
N HIS A 31 -3.86 -11.03 8.62
CA HIS A 31 -3.28 -10.13 7.60
C HIS A 31 -3.62 -8.65 7.79
N SER A 32 -4.56 -8.29 8.67
CA SER A 32 -5.04 -6.90 8.80
C SER A 32 -3.93 -5.93 9.17
N GLY A 33 -3.01 -6.28 10.07
CA GLY A 33 -1.86 -5.43 10.42
C GLY A 33 -0.99 -5.12 9.19
N THR A 34 -0.56 -6.15 8.46
CA THR A 34 0.28 -5.97 7.27
C THR A 34 -0.43 -5.19 6.17
N MET A 35 -1.72 -5.46 5.93
CA MET A 35 -2.49 -4.75 4.91
C MET A 35 -2.77 -3.30 5.32
N TYR A 36 -2.97 -3.04 6.61
CA TYR A 36 -3.12 -1.69 7.14
C TYR A 36 -1.84 -0.88 6.96
N SER A 37 -0.67 -1.46 7.24
CA SER A 37 0.63 -0.82 6.97
C SER A 37 0.81 -0.48 5.49
N ILE A 38 0.24 -1.26 4.56
CA ILE A 38 0.24 -0.93 3.13
C ILE A 38 -0.66 0.27 2.86
N CYS A 39 -1.90 0.27 3.36
CA CYS A 39 -2.83 1.39 3.21
C CYS A 39 -2.22 2.70 3.73
N LEU A 40 -1.54 2.67 4.87
CA LEU A 40 -0.84 3.82 5.46
C LEU A 40 0.28 4.40 4.59
N ARG A 41 0.88 3.62 3.67
CA ARG A 41 1.87 4.15 2.71
C ARG A 41 1.25 5.06 1.67
N TYR A 42 -0.01 4.80 1.33
CA TYR A 42 -0.68 5.44 0.22
C TYR A 42 -1.62 6.56 0.66
N MET A 43 -2.35 6.36 1.77
CA MET A 43 -3.38 7.28 2.25
C MET A 43 -2.79 8.45 3.05
N ASN A 44 -3.54 9.55 3.16
CA ASN A 44 -3.06 10.77 3.83
C ASN A 44 -3.13 10.64 5.35
N ASN A 45 -4.14 9.97 5.88
CA ASN A 45 -4.35 9.84 7.32
C ASN A 45 -4.84 8.43 7.68
N GLU A 46 -4.93 8.16 8.98
CA GLU A 46 -5.37 6.87 9.48
C GLU A 46 -6.81 6.51 9.06
N ASP A 47 -7.71 7.47 9.01
CA ASP A 47 -9.12 7.20 8.70
C ASP A 47 -9.26 6.76 7.24
N GLU A 48 -8.61 7.45 6.32
CA GLU A 48 -8.51 7.02 4.93
C GLU A 48 -7.82 5.64 4.79
N ALA A 49 -6.81 5.35 5.63
CA ALA A 49 -6.16 4.05 5.64
C ALA A 49 -7.09 2.94 6.14
N LYS A 50 -7.92 3.21 7.15
CA LYS A 50 -8.93 2.28 7.67
C LYS A 50 -10.03 2.02 6.63
N ASP A 51 -10.46 3.04 5.91
CA ASP A 51 -11.43 2.90 4.81
C ASP A 51 -10.84 2.06 3.67
N ALA A 52 -9.60 2.36 3.26
CA ALA A 52 -8.89 1.56 2.25
C ALA A 52 -8.69 0.11 2.70
N LEU A 53 -8.45 -0.12 4.00
CA LEU A 53 -8.31 -1.44 4.58
C LEU A 53 -9.61 -2.25 4.41
N GLN A 54 -10.74 -1.64 4.77
CA GLN A 54 -12.06 -2.26 4.66
C GLN A 54 -12.39 -2.61 3.20
N GLU A 55 -12.24 -1.65 2.28
CA GLU A 55 -12.48 -1.86 0.85
C GLU A 55 -11.58 -2.97 0.27
N GLY A 56 -10.31 -3.01 0.68
CA GLY A 56 -9.37 -4.06 0.28
C GLY A 56 -9.84 -5.44 0.75
N PHE A 57 -10.28 -5.58 1.99
CA PHE A 57 -10.80 -6.85 2.51
C PHE A 57 -12.12 -7.27 1.86
N ILE A 58 -13.01 -6.33 1.53
CA ILE A 58 -14.22 -6.61 0.75
C ILE A 58 -13.85 -7.20 -0.61
N LYS A 59 -12.85 -6.62 -1.28
CA LYS A 59 -12.35 -7.13 -2.56
C LYS A 59 -11.65 -8.48 -2.43
N VAL A 60 -10.88 -8.71 -1.37
CA VAL A 60 -10.31 -10.03 -1.05
C VAL A 60 -11.43 -11.05 -0.94
N PHE A 61 -12.43 -10.81 -0.09
CA PHE A 61 -13.55 -11.74 0.09
C PHE A 61 -14.28 -12.05 -1.23
N LYS A 62 -14.59 -11.03 -2.02
CA LYS A 62 -15.26 -11.19 -3.32
C LYS A 62 -14.44 -11.96 -4.36
N ASN A 63 -13.10 -11.95 -4.24
CA ASN A 63 -12.21 -12.54 -5.24
C ASN A 63 -11.39 -13.72 -4.72
N ILE A 64 -11.58 -14.15 -3.47
CA ILE A 64 -10.74 -15.17 -2.84
C ILE A 64 -10.76 -16.50 -3.59
N SER A 65 -11.89 -16.86 -4.20
CA SER A 65 -12.03 -18.04 -5.06
C SER A 65 -11.20 -17.98 -6.34
N LYS A 66 -10.70 -16.81 -6.74
CA LYS A 66 -9.82 -16.62 -7.90
C LYS A 66 -8.35 -16.82 -7.56
N PHE A 67 -7.99 -16.97 -6.28
CA PHE A 67 -6.62 -17.26 -5.90
C PHE A 67 -6.22 -18.65 -6.40
N LYS A 68 -5.21 -18.71 -7.27
CA LYS A 68 -4.80 -19.94 -7.96
C LYS A 68 -3.85 -20.83 -7.16
N PHE A 69 -3.57 -20.49 -5.89
CA PHE A 69 -2.55 -21.16 -5.07
C PHE A 69 -1.15 -21.15 -5.71
N THR A 70 -0.87 -20.14 -6.53
CA THR A 70 0.43 -19.88 -7.14
C THR A 70 1.06 -18.66 -6.48
N GLY A 71 2.24 -18.82 -5.89
CA GLY A 71 2.85 -17.79 -5.05
C GLY A 71 2.19 -17.70 -3.67
N SER A 72 2.54 -16.67 -2.89
CA SER A 72 1.99 -16.48 -1.55
C SER A 72 0.61 -15.82 -1.59
N PHE A 73 -0.28 -16.26 -0.69
CA PHE A 73 -1.59 -15.64 -0.51
C PHE A 73 -1.46 -14.20 -0.05
N GLU A 74 -0.53 -13.93 0.88
CA GLU A 74 -0.20 -12.57 1.29
C GLU A 74 0.19 -11.70 0.09
N GLY A 75 1.05 -12.18 -0.82
CA GLY A 75 1.45 -11.42 -2.01
C GLY A 75 0.28 -11.12 -2.96
N TRP A 76 -0.64 -12.07 -3.11
CA TRP A 76 -1.89 -11.86 -3.85
C TRP A 76 -2.79 -10.80 -3.18
N MET A 77 -2.93 -10.83 -1.85
CA MET A 77 -3.63 -9.79 -1.10
C MET A 77 -2.96 -8.43 -1.27
N LYS A 78 -1.63 -8.33 -1.11
CA LYS A 78 -0.88 -7.08 -1.27
C LYS A 78 -1.21 -6.40 -2.60
N ARG A 79 -1.26 -7.18 -3.69
CA ARG A 79 -1.65 -6.65 -5.00
C ARG A 79 -3.07 -6.08 -5.03
N ILE A 80 -4.04 -6.73 -4.37
CA ILE A 80 -5.40 -6.20 -4.24
C ILE A 80 -5.40 -4.89 -3.45
N PHE A 81 -4.66 -4.82 -2.34
CA PHE A 81 -4.61 -3.63 -1.49
C PHE A 81 -3.95 -2.45 -2.20
N VAL A 82 -2.78 -2.65 -2.83
CA VAL A 82 -2.11 -1.61 -3.63
C VAL A 82 -3.05 -1.11 -4.74
N ASN A 83 -3.62 -2.01 -5.54
CA ASN A 83 -4.55 -1.61 -6.61
C ASN A 83 -5.76 -0.84 -6.08
N SER A 84 -6.27 -1.21 -4.91
CA SER A 84 -7.41 -0.54 -4.29
C SER A 84 -7.05 0.85 -3.78
N SER A 85 -5.88 1.01 -3.16
CA SER A 85 -5.36 2.32 -2.78
C SER A 85 -5.19 3.23 -3.99
N ILE A 86 -4.66 2.72 -5.10
CA ILE A 86 -4.53 3.50 -6.34
C ILE A 86 -5.90 3.91 -6.91
N GLU A 87 -6.89 3.02 -6.89
CA GLU A 87 -8.25 3.36 -7.34
C GLU A 87 -8.85 4.49 -6.48
N LEU A 88 -8.64 4.47 -5.17
CA LEU A 88 -9.10 5.54 -4.27
C LEU A 88 -8.41 6.87 -4.57
N ILE A 89 -7.08 6.85 -4.76
CA ILE A 89 -6.30 8.03 -5.13
C ILE A 89 -6.82 8.65 -6.45
N ARG A 90 -7.08 7.81 -7.45
CA ARG A 90 -7.64 8.27 -8.74
C ARG A 90 -9.04 8.87 -8.61
N LYS A 91 -9.92 8.25 -7.82
CA LYS A 91 -11.30 8.74 -7.60
C LYS A 91 -11.35 10.12 -6.96
N ARG A 92 -10.35 10.48 -6.15
CA ARG A 92 -10.24 11.80 -5.53
C ARG A 92 -9.86 12.91 -6.52
N LYS A 93 -9.72 12.60 -7.81
CA LYS A 93 -9.30 13.54 -8.87
C LYS A 93 -8.03 14.29 -8.47
N MET A 94 -6.97 13.55 -8.17
CA MET A 94 -5.66 14.18 -8.05
C MET A 94 -5.35 15.00 -9.29
N HIS A 95 -5.07 16.29 -9.12
CA HIS A 95 -4.18 17.00 -10.02
C HIS A 95 -2.78 16.42 -9.81
N LEU A 96 -2.47 15.32 -10.51
CA LEU A 96 -1.09 14.85 -10.70
C LEU A 96 -0.30 15.78 -11.63
N ASP A 97 -0.97 16.81 -12.16
CA ASP A 97 -0.35 17.95 -12.82
C ASP A 97 0.58 18.70 -11.86
N VAL A 98 1.61 19.30 -12.45
CA VAL A 98 2.88 19.69 -11.80
C VAL A 98 2.76 20.93 -10.88
N SER A 99 1.55 21.27 -10.41
CA SER A 99 1.25 22.36 -9.47
C SER A 99 0.27 21.78 -8.43
N GLU A 100 0.53 21.73 -7.13
CA GLU A 100 1.09 22.74 -6.25
C GLU A 100 1.66 22.07 -4.99
N LEU A 101 2.65 22.72 -4.38
CA LEU A 101 3.08 22.46 -3.01
C LEU A 101 1.98 22.91 -2.05
N ASN A 102 0.97 22.09 -1.82
CA ASN A 102 0.06 22.30 -0.68
C ASN A 102 0.43 21.30 0.41
N SER A 103 1.16 21.83 1.39
CA SER A 103 1.47 21.22 2.68
C SER A 103 0.17 21.03 3.47
N ASN A 104 -0.48 19.88 3.30
CA ASN A 104 -1.44 19.44 4.29
C ASN A 104 -0.64 18.78 5.41
N GLU A 105 -0.64 19.42 6.59
CA GLU A 105 -0.14 18.84 7.83
C GLU A 105 -0.88 17.51 8.07
N LEU A 106 -0.18 16.40 7.81
CA LEU A 106 -0.69 15.08 8.12
C LEU A 106 -0.53 14.86 9.63
N PRO A 107 -1.56 14.36 10.34
CA PRO A 107 -1.40 13.96 11.72
C PRO A 107 -0.34 12.86 11.82
N LEU A 108 0.75 13.17 12.50
CA LEU A 108 1.84 12.24 12.83
C LEU A 108 1.38 11.25 13.90
N THR A 109 0.54 10.29 13.54
CA THR A 109 0.27 9.13 14.39
C THR A 109 -0.03 7.93 13.51
N ALA A 110 0.97 7.12 13.23
CA ALA A 110 0.78 5.69 13.01
C ALA A 110 2.10 5.02 13.40
N LYS A 111 2.19 4.58 14.66
CA LYS A 111 3.27 3.68 15.09
C LYS A 111 3.08 2.36 14.33
N ILE A 112 3.87 2.16 13.28
CA ILE A 112 3.90 0.90 12.56
C ILE A 112 4.93 0.03 13.27
N GLU A 113 4.47 -0.87 14.13
CA GLU A 113 5.33 -1.88 14.76
C GLU A 113 5.72 -2.91 13.69
N THR A 114 6.80 -2.66 12.95
CA THR A 114 7.59 -3.66 12.22
C THR A 114 8.85 -3.02 11.62
N GLY A 115 9.99 -3.07 12.33
CA GLY A 115 11.30 -2.73 11.77
C GLY A 115 12.32 -2.20 12.77
N SER A 116 13.58 -2.09 12.29
CA SER A 116 14.58 -1.26 12.95
C SER A 116 14.10 0.20 13.01
N MET A 117 14.58 0.97 13.98
CA MET A 117 14.25 2.39 14.16
C MET A 117 14.36 3.22 12.87
N ASP A 118 15.20 2.80 11.92
CA ASP A 118 15.40 3.47 10.63
C ASP A 118 14.24 3.26 9.64
N ALA A 119 13.55 2.11 9.68
CA ALA A 119 12.44 1.82 8.78
C ALA A 119 11.18 2.63 9.14
N GLU A 120 10.88 2.73 10.45
CA GLU A 120 9.78 3.54 10.95
C GLU A 120 10.00 5.03 10.63
N LYS A 121 11.22 5.53 10.86
CA LYS A 121 11.62 6.90 10.48
C LYS A 121 11.46 7.17 8.99
N MET A 122 11.94 6.27 8.14
CA MET A 122 11.82 6.43 6.69
C MET A 122 10.35 6.48 6.26
N MET A 123 9.52 5.63 6.85
CA MET A 123 8.09 5.60 6.59
C MET A 123 7.40 6.92 6.98
N THR A 124 7.75 7.50 8.12
CA THR A 124 7.27 8.83 8.54
C THR A 124 7.64 9.91 7.53
N LEU A 125 8.88 9.94 7.05
CA LEU A 125 9.32 10.90 6.04
C LEU A 125 8.59 10.70 4.70
N VAL A 126 8.42 9.45 4.27
CA VAL A 126 7.67 9.14 3.04
C VAL A 126 6.22 9.60 3.14
N GLN A 127 5.58 9.48 4.30
CA GLN A 127 4.22 9.99 4.49
C GLN A 127 4.11 11.51 4.33
N GLN A 128 5.14 12.27 4.72
CA GLN A 128 5.16 13.74 4.57
C GLN A 128 5.34 14.22 3.13
N LEU A 129 5.69 13.33 2.20
CA LEU A 129 5.79 13.70 0.79
C LEU A 129 4.41 14.10 0.23
N PRO A 130 4.36 15.05 -0.71
CA PRO A 130 3.16 15.29 -1.52
C PRO A 130 2.63 13.97 -2.11
N GLU A 131 1.31 13.79 -2.13
CA GLU A 131 0.64 12.51 -2.42
C GLU A 131 1.13 11.86 -3.73
N GLY A 132 1.37 12.64 -4.79
CA GLY A 132 1.89 12.12 -6.06
C GLY A 132 3.32 11.58 -5.93
N TYR A 133 4.19 12.31 -5.23
CA TYR A 133 5.59 11.91 -5.00
C TYR A 133 5.63 10.63 -4.15
N ARG A 134 4.83 10.60 -3.07
CA ARG A 134 4.67 9.44 -2.19
C ARG A 134 4.18 8.22 -2.97
N THR A 135 3.14 8.38 -3.78
CA THR A 135 2.52 7.28 -4.55
C THR A 135 3.51 6.69 -5.55
N VAL A 136 4.17 7.53 -6.36
CA VAL A 136 5.17 7.06 -7.32
C VAL A 136 6.39 6.45 -6.63
N PHE A 137 6.85 7.03 -5.52
CA PHE A 137 7.94 6.48 -4.73
C PHE A 137 7.61 5.07 -4.24
N ASN A 138 6.44 4.87 -3.63
CA ASN A 138 6.02 3.55 -3.13
C ASN A 138 5.89 2.54 -4.27
N LEU A 139 5.22 2.90 -5.37
CA LEU A 139 5.05 1.99 -6.51
C LEU A 139 6.40 1.57 -7.11
N PHE A 140 7.35 2.50 -7.27
CA PHE A 140 8.63 2.20 -7.90
C PHE A 140 9.62 1.51 -6.96
N ILE A 141 9.82 2.06 -5.76
CA ILE A 141 10.88 1.64 -4.83
C ILE A 141 10.45 0.46 -3.97
N VAL A 142 9.21 0.48 -3.48
CA VAL A 142 8.72 -0.51 -2.52
C VAL A 142 8.07 -1.69 -3.23
N ASP A 143 7.20 -1.40 -4.19
CA ASP A 143 6.40 -2.43 -4.86
C ASP A 143 7.04 -2.92 -6.18
N GLY A 144 8.07 -2.23 -6.68
CA GLY A 144 8.91 -2.68 -7.80
C GLY A 144 8.32 -2.48 -9.19
N TYR A 145 7.31 -1.62 -9.35
CA TYR A 145 6.73 -1.30 -10.66
C TYR A 145 7.66 -0.43 -11.50
N SER A 146 7.67 -0.69 -12.81
CA SER A 146 8.33 0.17 -13.79
C SER A 146 7.59 1.49 -13.99
N HIS A 147 8.27 2.52 -14.50
CA HIS A 147 7.62 3.79 -14.84
C HIS A 147 6.48 3.64 -15.84
N LYS A 148 6.57 2.66 -16.74
CA LYS A 148 5.52 2.32 -17.70
C LYS A 148 4.28 1.75 -17.02
N GLU A 149 4.46 0.80 -16.10
CA GLU A 149 3.33 0.28 -15.32
C GLU A 149 2.71 1.39 -14.48
N ILE A 150 3.53 2.24 -13.86
CA ILE A 150 3.05 3.37 -13.05
C ILE A 150 2.26 4.37 -13.90
N SER A 151 2.69 4.69 -15.12
CA SER A 151 1.92 5.56 -16.02
C SER A 151 0.55 4.98 -16.33
N ASP A 152 0.46 3.68 -16.58
CA ASP A 152 -0.80 2.99 -16.87
C ASP A 152 -1.70 2.95 -15.63
N TYR A 153 -1.14 2.68 -14.45
CA TYR A 153 -1.88 2.64 -13.19
C TYR A 153 -2.46 3.99 -12.79
N LEU A 154 -1.66 5.05 -12.89
CA LEU A 154 -1.99 6.40 -12.42
C LEU A 154 -2.59 7.31 -13.50
N GLU A 155 -2.64 6.87 -14.76
CA GLU A 155 -3.09 7.68 -15.91
C GLU A 155 -2.29 8.98 -16.08
N ILE A 156 -0.96 8.87 -15.95
CA ILE A 156 -0.01 9.98 -16.14
C ILE A 156 1.04 9.62 -17.20
N SER A 157 1.82 10.58 -17.68
CA SER A 157 2.95 10.27 -18.55
C SER A 157 4.09 9.55 -17.80
N GLU A 158 4.85 8.68 -18.47
CA GLU A 158 6.10 8.11 -17.92
C GLU A 158 7.08 9.21 -17.45
N SER A 159 7.13 10.34 -18.17
CA SER A 159 7.94 11.51 -17.79
C SER A 159 7.48 12.14 -16.47
N THR A 160 6.17 12.20 -16.23
CA THR A 160 5.61 12.65 -14.95
C THR A 160 6.02 11.71 -13.83
N SER A 161 5.90 10.39 -14.05
CA SER A 161 6.36 9.37 -13.09
C SER A 161 7.84 9.54 -12.73
N LYS A 162 8.73 9.65 -13.73
CA LYS A 162 10.17 9.89 -13.51
C LYS A 162 10.44 11.18 -12.72
N THR A 163 9.72 12.26 -13.07
CA THR A 163 9.87 13.56 -12.41
C THR A 163 9.40 13.52 -10.96
N GLN A 164 8.26 12.89 -10.68
CA GLN A 164 7.74 12.73 -9.32
C GLN A 164 8.69 11.87 -8.46
N LEU A 165 9.23 10.78 -9.00
CA LEU A 165 10.24 9.97 -8.29
C LEU A 165 11.51 10.77 -7.99
N PHE A 166 12.00 11.55 -8.94
CA PHE A 166 13.16 12.42 -8.74
C PHE A 166 12.93 13.44 -7.62
N LYS A 167 11.77 14.12 -7.63
CA LYS A 167 11.40 15.08 -6.60
C LYS A 167 11.23 14.41 -5.23
N ALA A 168 10.62 13.22 -5.17
CA ALA A 168 10.50 12.43 -3.94
C ALA A 168 11.89 12.15 -3.32
N ARG A 169 12.82 11.63 -4.13
CA ARG A 169 14.19 11.33 -3.68
C ARG A 169 14.94 12.57 -3.21
N LYS A 170 14.83 13.69 -3.95
CA LYS A 170 15.48 14.95 -3.59
C LYS A 170 14.96 15.47 -2.24
N GLN A 171 13.64 15.47 -2.05
CA GLN A 171 13.02 15.92 -0.80
C GLN A 171 13.43 15.05 0.39
N LEU A 172 13.39 13.72 0.22
CA LEU A 172 13.84 12.78 1.26
C LEU A 172 15.32 12.96 1.60
N GLN A 173 16.18 13.19 0.59
CA GLN A 173 17.60 13.47 0.82
C GLN A 173 17.84 14.78 1.56
N GLU A 174 17.06 15.82 1.27
CA GLU A 174 17.13 17.11 1.98
C GLU A 174 16.74 16.92 3.45
N TRP A 175 15.60 16.28 3.72
CA TRP A 175 15.20 15.99 5.09
C TRP A 175 16.21 15.11 5.82
N LEU A 176 16.78 14.10 5.17
CA LEU A 176 17.80 13.26 5.82
C LEU A 176 19.09 14.03 6.15
N LYS A 177 19.45 15.09 5.43
CA LYS A 177 20.64 15.91 5.74
C LYS A 177 20.47 16.72 7.02
N ASP A 178 19.27 17.23 7.29
CA ASP A 178 19.00 17.99 8.51
C ASP A 178 18.95 17.11 9.76
N TRP A 179 18.99 15.79 9.58
CA TRP A 179 18.90 14.79 10.65
C TRP A 179 20.26 14.19 11.06
N PHE A 180 21.33 14.50 10.31
CA PHE A 180 22.72 14.08 10.60
C PHE A 180 23.63 15.30 10.80
#